data_AF-A0A817VBF7-F1
#
_entry.id   AF-A0A817VBF7-F1
#
_cell.length_a   1.000
_cell.length_b   1.000
_cell.length_c   1.000
_cell.angle_alpha   90.00
_cell.angle_beta   90.00
_cell.angle_gamma   90.00
#
_symmetry.space_group_name_H-M   'P 1'
#
loop_
_entity.id
_entity.type
_entity.pdbx_description
1 polymer ?
#
loop_
_entity_poly.entity_id
_entity_poly.type
_entity_poly.pdbx_seq_one_letter_code
_entity_poly.pdbx_strand_id
1 'polypeptide(L)'
;MFQKKRIKSIRPSSPNTHTSQDLNLSSDQQELKLELERAQDENAGLKQQLDIQTQVNAELKKLLVASIGNDFQYRLERLLRDKSRYEIEIQTLTRKINDLLEDIEKLTIKCDINQSKLAGSRVLIDELNMHKSVLSVQYNDCTNVIQRLLAERSKIAKELVQAHSSLSLLNEMALNNSRKHLSISPKFDLIQLSSYVQTLASSLYNYLKQTIFHQQANYRQLSIQLELTETETCALEILQSHTSVSSSVQASTNTIDKKLNDIEQIESMINRLKLVSQKKSHERFHPTTRYENLTLNCCRDCSGEIYIV
;
A
#
# COMPACT_ATOMS: atom_id res chain seq x y z
N MET A 1 30.82 0.51 -77.48
CA MET A 1 30.06 0.90 -78.69
C MET A 1 31.01 1.54 -79.72
N PHE A 2 31.93 0.76 -80.30
CA PHE A 2 32.70 1.18 -81.49
C PHE A 2 32.70 0.04 -82.51
N GLN A 3 32.03 0.26 -83.64
CA GLN A 3 31.96 -0.67 -84.76
C GLN A 3 33.08 -0.39 -85.76
N LYS A 4 33.80 -1.45 -86.16
CA LYS A 4 34.62 -1.54 -87.38
C LYS A 4 33.73 -1.59 -88.63
N LYS A 5 34.13 -0.92 -89.71
CA LYS A 5 33.78 -1.16 -91.14
C LYS A 5 34.48 -0.07 -91.97
N ARG A 6 34.99 -0.25 -93.20
CA ARG A 6 35.17 -1.39 -94.12
C ARG A 6 36.09 -0.86 -95.23
N ILE A 7 37.11 -1.62 -95.63
CA ILE A 7 37.91 -1.36 -96.83
C ILE A 7 37.18 -1.96 -98.03
N LYS A 8 37.13 -1.24 -99.17
CA LYS A 8 36.78 -1.77 -100.50
C LYS A 8 37.89 -1.39 -101.49
N SER A 9 38.37 -2.38 -102.23
CA SER A 9 39.22 -2.24 -103.41
C SER A 9 38.36 -2.21 -104.68
N ILE A 10 38.87 -1.62 -105.77
CA ILE A 10 38.79 -2.09 -107.19
C ILE A 10 39.70 -1.18 -108.07
N ARG A 11 40.79 -1.78 -108.56
CA ARG A 11 41.47 -1.86 -109.89
C ARG A 11 41.35 -0.77 -111.02
N PRO A 12 42.27 -0.79 -112.04
CA PRO A 12 43.04 0.38 -112.55
C PRO A 12 42.89 0.67 -114.07
N SER A 13 43.48 1.79 -114.56
CA SER A 13 44.39 1.89 -115.76
C SER A 13 44.65 3.35 -116.26
N SER A 14 45.94 3.75 -116.24
CA SER A 14 46.81 4.64 -117.09
C SER A 14 46.31 5.45 -118.32
N PRO A 15 47.12 6.35 -118.98
CA PRO A 15 48.39 7.07 -118.61
C PRO A 15 48.56 8.56 -119.12
N ASN A 16 49.77 9.14 -118.83
CA ASN A 16 50.53 10.25 -119.49
C ASN A 16 50.35 11.68 -118.91
N THR A 17 51.37 12.56 -118.70
CA THR A 17 52.79 12.66 -119.12
C THR A 17 53.51 13.83 -118.38
N HIS A 18 54.86 13.81 -118.38
CA HIS A 18 55.85 14.92 -118.22
C HIS A 18 56.63 15.12 -116.89
N THR A 19 57.75 14.39 -116.84
CA THR A 19 59.14 14.74 -116.47
C THR A 19 59.45 16.20 -116.08
N SER A 20 59.94 16.42 -114.84
CA SER A 20 60.97 17.40 -114.40
C SER A 20 61.00 17.64 -112.87
N GLN A 21 60.10 17.05 -112.08
CA GLN A 21 60.06 17.18 -110.61
C GLN A 21 60.77 16.05 -109.85
N ASP A 22 61.26 15.02 -110.54
CA ASP A 22 61.59 13.72 -109.94
C ASP A 22 62.89 13.65 -109.11
N LEU A 23 63.82 14.59 -109.26
CA LEU A 23 65.12 14.54 -108.54
C LEU A 23 65.05 15.15 -107.12
N ASN A 24 64.34 16.26 -106.91
CA ASN A 24 64.07 16.76 -105.55
C ASN A 24 63.03 15.90 -104.84
N LEU A 25 62.03 15.40 -105.57
CA LEU A 25 61.00 14.53 -105.02
C LEU A 25 61.55 13.19 -104.52
N SER A 26 62.63 12.67 -105.11
CA SER A 26 63.27 11.41 -104.66
C SER A 26 64.07 11.56 -103.36
N SER A 27 64.74 12.70 -103.16
CA SER A 27 65.47 13.00 -101.92
C SER A 27 64.49 13.26 -100.77
N ASP A 28 63.47 14.09 -101.03
CA ASP A 28 62.40 14.39 -100.08
C ASP A 28 61.60 13.13 -99.71
N GLN A 29 61.37 12.21 -100.67
CA GLN A 29 60.72 10.92 -100.42
C GLN A 29 61.58 9.96 -99.58
N GLN A 30 62.91 10.03 -99.67
CA GLN A 30 63.81 9.24 -98.83
C GLN A 30 63.89 9.80 -97.41
N GLU A 31 63.97 11.12 -97.25
CA GLU A 31 63.90 11.78 -95.95
C GLU A 31 62.55 11.53 -95.27
N LEU A 32 61.43 11.67 -95.98
CA LEU A 32 60.10 11.33 -95.44
C LEU A 32 60.00 9.87 -95.00
N LYS A 33 60.64 8.94 -95.71
CA LYS A 33 60.65 7.51 -95.34
C LYS A 33 61.45 7.26 -94.07
N LEU A 34 62.63 7.87 -93.97
CA LEU A 34 63.46 7.78 -92.75
C LEU A 34 62.76 8.41 -91.55
N GLU A 35 62.01 9.49 -91.75
CA GLU A 35 61.25 10.17 -90.71
C GLU A 35 59.98 9.38 -90.32
N LEU A 36 59.33 8.74 -91.30
CA LEU A 36 58.21 7.81 -91.06
C LEU A 36 58.67 6.57 -90.28
N GLU A 37 59.84 6.02 -90.61
CA GLU A 37 60.44 4.89 -89.90
C GLU A 37 60.83 5.28 -88.47
N ARG A 38 61.47 6.45 -88.29
CA ARG A 38 61.78 7.00 -86.97
C ARG A 38 60.53 7.26 -86.14
N ALA A 39 59.48 7.83 -86.74
CA ALA A 39 58.19 8.04 -86.08
C ALA A 39 57.47 6.73 -85.77
N GLN A 40 57.65 5.69 -86.58
CA GLN A 40 57.12 4.34 -86.31
C GLN A 40 57.83 3.68 -85.13
N ASP A 41 59.15 3.82 -85.05
CA ASP A 41 59.95 3.32 -83.94
C ASP A 41 59.62 4.06 -82.64
N GLU A 42 59.48 5.39 -82.69
CA GLU A 42 59.03 6.19 -81.55
C GLU A 42 57.61 5.80 -81.11
N ASN A 43 56.69 5.57 -82.06
CA ASN A 43 55.33 5.15 -81.76
C ASN A 43 55.27 3.73 -81.18
N ALA A 44 56.14 2.82 -81.64
CA ALA A 44 56.30 1.50 -81.05
C ALA A 44 56.85 1.58 -79.62
N GLY A 45 57.86 2.43 -79.39
CA GLY A 45 58.40 2.70 -78.05
C GLY A 45 57.37 3.31 -77.09
N LEU A 46 56.59 4.29 -77.55
CA LEU A 46 55.51 4.91 -76.78
C LEU A 46 54.39 3.91 -76.45
N LYS A 47 54.02 3.04 -77.39
CA LYS A 47 53.04 1.95 -77.13
C LYS A 47 53.54 0.99 -76.08
N GLN A 48 54.81 0.59 -76.13
CA GLN A 48 55.41 -0.29 -75.14
C GLN A 48 55.45 0.37 -73.75
N GLN A 49 55.80 1.65 -73.66
CA GLN A 49 55.75 2.41 -72.41
C GLN A 49 54.32 2.52 -71.86
N LEU A 50 53.34 2.76 -72.73
CA LEU A 50 51.93 2.79 -72.35
C LEU A 50 51.47 1.42 -71.81
N ASP A 51 51.85 0.32 -72.46
CA ASP A 51 51.51 -1.03 -72.00
C ASP A 51 52.13 -1.33 -70.63
N ILE A 52 53.40 -0.99 -70.43
CA ILE A 52 54.06 -1.13 -69.11
C ILE A 52 53.34 -0.27 -68.06
N GLN A 53 52.99 0.97 -68.39
CA GLN A 53 52.34 1.88 -67.45
C GLN A 53 50.91 1.44 -67.10
N THR A 54 50.17 0.89 -68.06
CA THR A 54 48.84 0.31 -67.78
C THR A 54 48.94 -0.93 -66.90
N GLN A 55 49.96 -1.77 -67.10
CA GLN A 55 50.22 -2.93 -66.24
C GLN A 55 50.61 -2.51 -64.81
N VAL A 56 51.53 -1.55 -64.67
CA VAL A 56 51.93 -1.02 -63.36
C VAL A 56 50.74 -0.39 -62.64
N ASN A 57 49.92 0.40 -63.34
CA ASN A 57 48.70 0.99 -62.75
C ASN A 57 47.69 -0.08 -62.32
N ALA A 58 47.56 -1.18 -63.07
CA ALA A 58 46.69 -2.29 -62.68
C ALA A 58 47.18 -2.96 -61.40
N GLU A 59 48.48 -3.23 -61.27
CA GLU A 59 49.08 -3.83 -60.07
C GLU A 59 49.03 -2.87 -58.87
N LEU A 60 49.33 -1.59 -59.06
CA LEU A 60 49.19 -0.57 -58.00
C LEU A 60 47.76 -0.46 -57.49
N LYS A 61 46.76 -0.50 -58.39
CA LYS A 61 45.35 -0.48 -58.00
C LYS A 61 44.98 -1.73 -57.21
N LYS A 62 45.46 -2.92 -57.60
CA LYS A 62 45.26 -4.16 -56.83
C LYS A 62 45.86 -4.06 -55.43
N LEU A 63 47.12 -3.61 -55.33
CA LEU A 63 47.81 -3.44 -54.04
C LEU A 63 47.11 -2.41 -53.15
N LEU A 64 46.68 -1.28 -53.70
CA LEU A 64 45.94 -0.26 -52.98
C LEU A 64 44.61 -0.79 -52.46
N VAL A 65 43.83 -1.46 -53.32
CA VAL A 65 42.56 -2.06 -52.94
C VAL A 65 42.75 -3.13 -51.86
N ALA A 66 43.82 -3.93 -51.95
CA ALA A 66 44.14 -4.92 -50.93
C ALA A 66 44.53 -4.29 -49.58
N SER A 67 45.42 -3.29 -49.59
CA SER A 67 45.85 -2.54 -48.39
C SER A 67 44.67 -1.88 -47.69
N ILE A 68 43.92 -1.07 -48.44
CA ILE A 68 42.80 -0.29 -47.90
C ILE A 68 41.65 -1.22 -47.50
N GLY A 69 41.38 -2.26 -48.27
CA GLY A 69 40.36 -3.27 -47.95
C GLY A 69 40.64 -3.98 -46.64
N ASN A 70 41.90 -4.37 -46.39
CA ASN A 70 42.30 -5.06 -45.17
C ASN A 70 42.19 -4.15 -43.94
N ASP A 71 42.65 -2.90 -44.02
CA ASP A 71 42.56 -1.94 -42.91
C ASP A 71 41.11 -1.61 -42.56
N PHE A 72 40.24 -1.42 -43.56
CA PHE A 72 38.82 -1.20 -43.33
C PHE A 72 38.13 -2.43 -42.76
N GLN A 73 38.44 -3.63 -43.26
CA GLN A 73 37.90 -4.87 -42.72
C GLN A 73 38.24 -5.02 -41.23
N TYR A 74 39.51 -4.81 -40.86
CA TYR A 74 39.93 -4.87 -39.46
C TYR A 74 39.17 -3.86 -38.58
N ARG A 75 39.03 -2.62 -39.04
CA ARG A 75 38.30 -1.58 -38.30
C ARG A 75 36.81 -1.91 -38.15
N LEU A 76 36.19 -2.43 -39.20
CA LEU A 76 34.79 -2.87 -39.19
C LEU A 76 34.60 -4.02 -38.18
N GLU A 77 35.45 -5.05 -38.23
CA GLU A 77 35.38 -6.17 -37.30
C GLU A 77 35.56 -5.74 -35.85
N ARG A 78 36.47 -4.80 -35.57
CA ARG A 78 36.64 -4.24 -34.22
C ARG A 78 35.36 -3.53 -33.77
N LEU A 79 34.79 -2.66 -34.61
CA LEU A 79 33.55 -1.96 -34.29
C LEU A 79 32.38 -2.93 -34.08
N LEU A 80 32.28 -4.01 -34.86
CA LEU A 80 31.26 -5.04 -34.69
C LEU A 80 31.42 -5.80 -33.36
N ARG A 81 32.66 -6.12 -32.96
CA ARG A 81 32.95 -6.72 -31.64
C ARG A 81 32.57 -5.78 -30.50
N ASP A 82 32.93 -4.50 -30.60
CA ASP A 82 32.61 -3.51 -29.57
C ASP A 82 31.08 -3.30 -29.48
N LYS A 83 30.38 -3.21 -30.62
CA LYS A 83 28.90 -3.15 -30.67
C LYS A 83 28.28 -4.35 -29.97
N SER A 84 28.72 -5.56 -30.28
CA SER A 84 28.20 -6.78 -29.65
C SER A 84 28.45 -6.80 -28.14
N ARG A 85 29.60 -6.30 -27.68
CA ARG A 85 29.88 -6.15 -26.23
C ARG A 85 28.91 -5.18 -25.56
N TYR A 86 28.68 -4.02 -26.17
CA TYR A 86 27.74 -3.03 -25.62
C TYR A 86 26.29 -3.55 -25.63
N GLU A 87 25.88 -4.32 -26.64
CA GLU A 87 24.56 -4.94 -26.66
C GLU A 87 24.37 -5.91 -25.48
N ILE A 88 25.38 -6.71 -25.17
CA ILE A 88 25.35 -7.61 -24.00
C ILE A 88 25.29 -6.79 -22.70
N GLU A 89 26.11 -5.76 -22.57
CA GLU A 89 26.14 -4.91 -21.38
C GLU A 89 24.78 -4.23 -21.15
N ILE A 90 24.19 -3.64 -22.19
CA ILE A 90 22.85 -3.05 -22.15
C ILE A 90 21.83 -4.09 -21.70
N GLN A 91 21.84 -5.30 -22.27
CA GLN A 91 20.91 -6.36 -21.85
C GLN A 91 21.08 -6.75 -20.39
N THR A 92 22.31 -6.77 -19.86
CA THR A 92 22.54 -7.07 -18.44
C THR A 92 22.04 -5.94 -17.53
N LEU A 93 22.23 -4.68 -17.94
CA LEU A 93 21.73 -3.53 -17.20
C LEU A 93 20.21 -3.47 -17.23
N THR A 94 19.57 -3.75 -18.37
CA THR A 94 18.11 -3.84 -18.48
C THR A 94 17.54 -4.91 -17.55
N ARG A 95 18.18 -6.08 -17.46
CA ARG A 95 17.78 -7.13 -16.51
C ARG A 95 17.86 -6.64 -15.06
N LYS A 96 18.98 -6.04 -14.67
CA LYS A 96 19.16 -5.48 -13.32
C LYS A 96 18.11 -4.39 -13.00
N ILE A 97 17.77 -3.54 -13.97
CA ILE A 97 16.74 -2.52 -13.78
C ILE A 97 15.39 -3.19 -13.53
N ASN A 98 15.03 -4.21 -14.31
CA ASN A 98 13.77 -4.94 -14.11
C ASN A 98 13.72 -5.60 -12.73
N ASP A 99 14.80 -6.26 -12.30
CA ASP A 99 14.87 -6.87 -10.96
C ASP A 99 14.68 -5.83 -9.84
N LEU A 100 15.33 -4.66 -9.97
CA LEU A 100 15.19 -3.56 -9.02
C LEU A 100 13.78 -2.96 -9.03
N LEU A 101 13.12 -2.89 -10.18
CA LEU A 101 11.74 -2.43 -10.29
C LEU A 101 10.78 -3.39 -9.57
N GLU A 102 10.95 -4.70 -9.76
CA GLU A 102 10.15 -5.69 -9.03
C GLU A 102 10.36 -5.58 -7.51
N ASP A 103 11.58 -5.33 -7.06
CA ASP A 103 11.88 -5.17 -5.64
C ASP A 103 11.28 -3.88 -5.07
N ILE A 104 11.30 -2.79 -5.83
CA ILE A 104 10.61 -1.54 -5.47
C ILE A 104 9.11 -1.78 -5.35
N GLU A 105 8.49 -2.49 -6.29
CA GLU A 105 7.06 -2.82 -6.23
C GLU A 105 6.72 -3.67 -4.99
N LYS A 106 7.51 -4.72 -4.70
CA LYS A 106 7.36 -5.53 -3.48
C LYS A 106 7.47 -4.70 -2.21
N LEU A 107 8.42 -3.77 -2.15
CA LEU A 107 8.59 -2.88 -1.00
C LEU A 107 7.46 -1.87 -0.87
N THR A 108 6.94 -1.37 -1.99
CA THR A 108 5.82 -0.42 -2.03
C THR A 108 4.57 -1.09 -1.48
N ILE A 109 4.23 -2.29 -1.96
CA ILE A 109 3.10 -3.07 -1.44
C ILE A 109 3.23 -3.32 0.07
N LYS A 110 4.44 -3.67 0.55
CA LYS A 110 4.69 -3.86 1.98
C LYS A 110 4.52 -2.56 2.78
N CYS A 111 4.97 -1.43 2.23
CA CYS A 111 4.80 -0.12 2.85
C CYS A 111 3.31 0.20 3.01
N ASP A 112 2.51 0.03 1.96
CA ASP A 112 1.07 0.30 1.96
C ASP A 112 0.33 -0.58 2.98
N ILE A 113 0.67 -1.87 3.04
CA ILE A 113 0.12 -2.80 4.04
C ILE A 113 0.46 -2.32 5.45
N ASN A 114 1.71 -1.91 5.70
CA ASN A 114 2.14 -1.46 7.01
C ASN A 114 1.49 -0.11 7.38
N GLN A 115 1.31 0.79 6.42
CA GLN A 115 0.63 2.05 6.62
C GLN A 115 -0.85 1.82 6.97
N SER A 116 -1.53 0.90 6.28
CA SER A 116 -2.91 0.51 6.58
C SER A 116 -3.03 -0.13 7.97
N LYS A 117 -2.11 -1.04 8.33
CA LYS A 117 -2.06 -1.64 9.68
C LYS A 117 -1.84 -0.60 10.77
N LEU A 118 -0.92 0.33 10.57
CA LEU A 118 -0.64 1.38 11.53
C LEU A 118 -1.84 2.33 11.70
N ALA A 119 -2.51 2.67 10.60
CA ALA A 119 -3.75 3.47 10.65
C ALA A 119 -4.85 2.73 11.43
N GLY A 120 -5.06 1.44 11.16
CA GLY A 120 -6.02 0.61 11.92
C GLY A 120 -5.70 0.53 13.41
N SER A 121 -4.44 0.24 13.75
CA SER A 121 -3.99 0.20 15.15
C SER A 121 -4.17 1.54 15.87
N ARG A 122 -4.00 2.67 15.17
CA ARG A 122 -4.21 3.99 15.75
C ARG A 122 -5.68 4.23 16.12
N VAL A 123 -6.62 3.87 15.23
CA VAL A 123 -8.06 3.97 15.52
C VAL A 123 -8.42 3.13 16.75
N LEU A 124 -7.91 1.90 16.84
CA LEU A 124 -8.13 1.04 18.02
C LEU A 124 -7.58 1.67 19.31
N ILE A 125 -6.40 2.27 19.26
CA ILE A 125 -5.81 2.98 20.41
C ILE A 125 -6.67 4.19 20.80
N ASP A 126 -7.19 4.94 19.83
CA ASP A 126 -8.04 6.10 20.07
C ASP A 126 -9.39 5.67 20.70
N GLU A 127 -10.00 4.58 20.25
CA GLU A 127 -11.19 3.98 20.86
C GLU A 127 -10.92 3.51 22.30
N LEU A 128 -9.80 2.81 22.53
CA LEU A 128 -9.41 2.38 23.88
C LEU A 128 -9.17 3.57 24.82
N ASN A 129 -8.54 4.64 24.34
CA ASN A 129 -8.33 5.86 25.12
C ASN A 129 -9.66 6.56 25.44
N MET A 130 -10.61 6.56 24.50
CA MET A 130 -11.96 7.08 24.72
C MET A 130 -12.68 6.29 25.82
N HIS A 131 -12.69 4.95 25.72
CA HIS A 131 -13.29 4.09 26.75
C HIS A 131 -12.63 4.26 28.12
N LYS A 132 -11.29 4.37 28.16
CA LYS A 132 -10.54 4.63 29.39
C LYS A 132 -10.92 5.99 30.01
N SER A 133 -11.06 7.03 29.19
CA SER A 133 -11.48 8.36 29.65
C SER A 133 -12.88 8.33 30.27
N VAL A 134 -13.85 7.73 29.57
CA VAL A 134 -15.23 7.58 30.07
C VAL A 134 -15.25 6.81 31.38
N LEU A 135 -14.56 5.66 31.46
CA LEU A 135 -14.50 4.84 32.66
C LEU A 135 -13.81 5.56 33.82
N SER A 136 -12.78 6.36 33.54
CA SER A 136 -12.08 7.15 34.56
C SER A 136 -12.99 8.23 35.17
N VAL A 137 -13.77 8.94 34.34
CA VAL A 137 -14.75 9.92 34.83
C VAL A 137 -15.79 9.22 35.70
N GLN A 138 -16.37 8.15 35.19
CA GLN A 138 -17.32 7.28 35.87
C GLN A 138 -16.83 6.77 37.23
N TYR A 139 -15.58 6.31 37.29
CA TYR A 139 -14.94 5.85 38.52
C TYR A 139 -14.79 6.98 39.55
N ASN A 140 -14.37 8.16 39.08
CA ASN A 140 -14.22 9.33 39.94
C ASN A 140 -15.58 9.80 40.48
N ASP A 141 -16.62 9.84 39.65
CA ASP A 141 -17.97 10.23 40.04
C ASP A 141 -18.53 9.26 41.11
N CYS A 142 -18.42 7.95 40.89
CA CYS A 142 -18.78 6.94 41.89
C CYS A 142 -18.03 7.13 43.21
N THR A 143 -16.71 7.34 43.13
CA THR A 143 -15.87 7.53 44.32
C THR A 143 -16.29 8.77 45.11
N ASN A 144 -16.55 9.87 44.42
CA ASN A 144 -17.02 11.12 45.02
C ASN A 144 -18.38 10.95 45.71
N VAL A 145 -19.33 10.27 45.06
CA VAL A 145 -20.66 10.03 45.65
C VAL A 145 -20.57 9.09 46.85
N ILE A 146 -19.78 8.02 46.79
CA ILE A 146 -19.56 7.14 47.95
C ILE A 146 -18.98 7.93 49.13
N GLN A 147 -18.00 8.81 48.89
CA GLN A 147 -17.44 9.66 49.95
C GLN A 147 -18.50 10.58 50.56
N ARG A 148 -19.36 11.19 49.74
CA ARG A 148 -20.46 12.05 50.21
C ARG A 148 -21.50 11.27 51.01
N LEU A 149 -21.91 10.09 50.55
CA LEU A 149 -22.83 9.20 51.28
C LEU A 149 -22.25 8.75 52.63
N LEU A 150 -20.95 8.43 52.68
CA LEU A 150 -20.29 8.09 53.94
C LEU A 150 -20.22 9.30 54.90
N ALA A 151 -20.01 10.50 54.37
CA ALA A 151 -20.04 11.72 55.17
C ALA A 151 -21.44 11.99 55.74
N GLU A 152 -22.50 11.88 54.93
CA GLU A 152 -23.89 12.01 55.39
C GLU A 152 -24.24 10.94 56.43
N ARG A 153 -23.90 9.67 56.17
CA ARG A 153 -24.07 8.59 57.14
C ARG A 153 -23.38 8.91 58.47
N SER A 154 -22.16 9.45 58.43
CA SER A 154 -21.43 9.83 59.64
C SER A 154 -22.10 10.97 60.41
N LYS A 155 -22.73 11.92 59.70
CA LYS A 155 -23.50 13.01 60.28
C LYS A 155 -24.77 12.48 60.95
N ILE A 156 -25.54 11.65 60.25
CA ILE A 156 -26.75 10.99 60.77
C ILE A 156 -26.41 10.16 62.01
N ALA A 157 -25.30 9.42 62.00
CA ALA A 157 -24.86 8.65 63.16
C ALA A 157 -24.59 9.54 64.39
N LYS A 158 -23.92 10.68 64.22
CA LYS A 158 -23.67 11.63 65.32
C LYS A 158 -24.98 12.20 65.88
N GLU A 159 -25.89 12.60 65.00
CA GLU A 159 -27.21 13.13 65.39
C GLU A 159 -28.04 12.09 66.13
N LEU A 160 -28.05 10.83 65.68
CA LEU A 160 -28.75 9.73 66.36
C LEU A 160 -28.14 9.41 67.72
N VAL A 161 -26.81 9.45 67.88
CA VAL A 161 -26.17 9.27 69.20
C VAL A 161 -26.55 10.40 70.16
N GLN A 162 -26.62 11.64 69.67
CA GLN A 162 -27.07 12.79 70.47
C GLN A 162 -28.57 12.71 70.84
N ALA A 163 -29.42 12.27 69.91
CA ALA A 163 -30.83 12.03 70.18
C ALA A 163 -31.01 10.91 71.20
N HIS A 164 -30.24 9.82 71.07
CA HIS A 164 -30.21 8.74 72.04
C HIS A 164 -29.79 9.21 73.44
N SER A 165 -28.70 9.98 73.56
CA SER A 165 -28.22 10.44 74.87
C SER A 165 -29.21 11.37 75.56
N SER A 166 -29.80 12.32 74.81
CA SER A 166 -30.82 13.23 75.33
C SER A 166 -32.10 12.52 75.74
N LEU A 167 -32.60 11.59 74.92
CA LEU A 167 -33.76 10.78 75.25
C LEU A 167 -33.49 9.84 76.43
N SER A 168 -32.31 9.21 76.51
CA SER A 168 -31.95 8.36 77.65
C SER A 168 -31.91 9.16 78.95
N LEU A 169 -31.33 10.36 78.95
CA LEU A 169 -31.32 11.24 80.11
C LEU A 169 -32.75 11.66 80.52
N LEU A 170 -33.60 11.99 79.55
CA LEU A 170 -35.02 12.28 79.80
C LEU A 170 -35.77 11.06 80.36
N ASN A 171 -35.47 9.87 79.86
CA ASN A 171 -36.05 8.62 80.32
C ASN A 171 -35.63 8.29 81.76
N GLU A 172 -34.36 8.50 82.09
CA GLU A 172 -33.87 8.41 83.48
C GLU A 172 -34.61 9.41 84.38
N MET A 173 -34.69 10.69 83.99
CA MET A 173 -35.38 11.71 84.79
C MET A 173 -36.89 11.45 84.94
N ALA A 174 -37.57 11.00 83.88
CA ALA A 174 -39.02 10.82 83.87
C ALA A 174 -39.50 9.49 84.47
N LEU A 175 -38.73 8.40 84.32
CA LEU A 175 -39.08 7.03 84.77
C LEU A 175 -38.34 6.58 86.05
N ASN A 176 -37.73 7.51 86.79
CA ASN A 176 -36.95 7.27 88.02
C ASN A 176 -37.67 6.52 89.17
N ASN A 177 -38.91 6.04 88.98
CA ASN A 177 -39.67 5.31 90.00
C ASN A 177 -39.91 3.81 89.73
N SER A 178 -39.45 3.22 88.61
CA SER A 178 -39.59 1.76 88.46
C SER A 178 -38.61 1.11 87.47
N ARG A 179 -37.50 0.63 88.03
CA ARG A 179 -36.67 -0.54 87.62
C ARG A 179 -36.62 -0.88 86.12
N LYS A 180 -35.47 -0.60 85.51
CA LYS A 180 -34.45 -1.55 85.01
C LYS A 180 -33.49 -0.70 84.20
N HIS A 181 -32.29 -0.48 84.74
CA HIS A 181 -31.19 0.12 83.98
C HIS A 181 -31.02 -0.73 82.72
N LEU A 182 -31.42 -0.22 81.56
CA LEU A 182 -31.09 -0.87 80.30
C LEU A 182 -29.59 -0.71 80.14
N SER A 183 -28.85 -1.74 80.55
CA SER A 183 -27.42 -1.85 80.32
C SER A 183 -27.20 -1.97 78.82
N ILE A 184 -26.92 -0.82 78.21
CA ILE A 184 -26.74 -0.65 76.78
C ILE A 184 -25.34 -1.13 76.41
N SER A 185 -25.27 -2.05 75.43
CA SER A 185 -24.02 -2.56 74.85
C SER A 185 -23.21 -1.41 74.22
N PRO A 186 -21.88 -1.34 74.37
CA PRO A 186 -21.08 -0.19 73.90
C PRO A 186 -20.91 -0.09 72.37
N LYS A 187 -21.56 -0.96 71.59
CA LYS A 187 -21.50 -0.97 70.12
C LYS A 187 -22.89 -1.24 69.54
N PHE A 188 -23.43 -0.28 68.80
CA PHE A 188 -24.62 -0.45 67.97
C PHE A 188 -24.28 -0.24 66.51
N ASP A 189 -24.92 -1.03 65.65
CA ASP A 189 -25.05 -0.65 64.25
C ASP A 189 -26.03 0.53 64.12
N LEU A 190 -25.91 1.34 63.06
CA LEU A 190 -26.71 2.56 62.86
C LEU A 190 -28.21 2.26 62.82
N ILE A 191 -28.59 1.15 62.19
CA ILE A 191 -29.98 0.67 62.11
C ILE A 191 -30.48 0.21 63.49
N GLN A 192 -29.62 -0.42 64.28
CA GLN A 192 -29.98 -0.84 65.63
C GLN A 192 -30.14 0.37 66.54
N LEU A 193 -29.24 1.37 66.44
CA LEU A 193 -29.33 2.61 67.20
C LEU A 193 -30.60 3.39 66.84
N SER A 194 -30.96 3.50 65.55
CA SER A 194 -32.19 4.18 65.14
C SER A 194 -33.44 3.48 65.69
N SER A 195 -33.49 2.15 65.63
CA SER A 195 -34.59 1.37 66.22
C SER A 195 -34.70 1.59 67.74
N TYR A 196 -33.56 1.62 68.44
CA TYR A 196 -33.54 1.83 69.88
C TYR A 196 -34.00 3.24 70.26
N VAL A 197 -33.51 4.27 69.56
CA VAL A 197 -33.98 5.65 69.70
C VAL A 197 -35.50 5.73 69.50
N GLN A 198 -36.04 5.04 68.50
CA GLN A 198 -37.48 5.03 68.25
C GLN A 198 -38.27 4.31 69.35
N THR A 199 -37.76 3.19 69.88
CA THR A 199 -38.42 2.50 71.01
C THR A 199 -38.43 3.35 72.28
N LEU A 200 -37.33 4.05 72.55
CA LEU A 200 -37.18 4.91 73.72
C LEU A 200 -38.06 6.18 73.59
N ALA A 201 -38.09 6.80 72.41
CA ALA A 201 -39.00 7.90 72.12
C ALA A 201 -40.47 7.46 72.27
N SER A 202 -40.82 6.27 71.80
CA SER A 202 -42.18 5.73 71.92
C SER A 202 -42.57 5.41 73.36
N SER A 203 -41.66 4.86 74.17
CA SER A 203 -41.92 4.59 75.60
C SER A 203 -42.11 5.89 76.38
N LEU A 204 -41.27 6.90 76.13
CA LEU A 204 -41.42 8.24 76.71
C LEU A 204 -42.72 8.91 76.27
N TYR A 205 -43.07 8.85 74.98
CA TYR A 205 -44.32 9.38 74.47
C TYR A 205 -45.53 8.73 75.15
N ASN A 206 -45.54 7.41 75.29
CA ASN A 206 -46.63 6.70 75.96
C ASN A 206 -46.71 7.04 77.46
N TYR A 207 -45.56 7.17 78.12
CA TYR A 207 -45.50 7.58 79.53
C TYR A 207 -46.03 9.01 79.73
N LEU A 208 -45.57 9.97 78.92
CA LEU A 208 -46.05 11.35 78.96
C LEU A 208 -47.53 11.44 78.58
N LYS A 209 -47.98 10.64 77.62
CA LYS A 209 -49.40 10.51 77.27
C LYS A 209 -50.21 10.05 78.49
N GLN A 210 -49.76 9.04 79.22
CA GLN A 210 -50.46 8.53 80.41
C GLN A 210 -50.42 9.49 81.60
N THR A 211 -49.31 10.20 81.81
CA THR A 211 -49.12 11.08 82.98
C THR A 211 -49.71 12.49 82.79
N ILE A 212 -49.75 13.01 81.56
CA ILE A 212 -50.27 14.36 81.27
C ILE A 212 -51.74 14.31 80.79
N PHE A 213 -52.20 13.24 80.12
CA PHE A 213 -53.53 13.19 79.49
C PHE A 213 -54.56 12.38 80.27
N HIS A 214 -55.02 12.94 81.39
CA HIS A 214 -56.41 12.75 81.82
C HIS A 214 -57.37 13.77 81.17
N GLN A 215 -56.89 14.77 80.43
CA GLN A 215 -57.73 15.75 79.71
C GLN A 215 -57.54 15.65 78.19
N GLN A 216 -58.68 15.59 77.50
CA GLN A 216 -58.84 15.41 76.06
C GLN A 216 -57.99 16.38 75.23
N ALA A 217 -57.18 15.86 74.30
CA ALA A 217 -56.62 16.65 73.21
C ALA A 217 -56.59 15.84 71.91
N ASN A 218 -57.24 16.41 70.89
CA ASN A 218 -57.24 15.96 69.51
C ASN A 218 -55.89 16.31 68.87
N TYR A 219 -55.00 15.33 68.71
CA TYR A 219 -53.73 15.55 68.03
C TYR A 219 -53.88 15.32 66.52
N ARG A 220 -53.49 16.32 65.74
CA ARG A 220 -53.28 16.18 64.30
C ARG A 220 -52.03 15.35 64.07
N GLN A 221 -52.18 14.18 63.45
CA GLN A 221 -51.05 13.38 63.00
C GLN A 221 -50.34 14.14 61.88
N LEU A 222 -49.11 14.61 62.13
CA LEU A 222 -48.26 15.16 61.07
C LEU A 222 -47.71 13.99 60.25
N SER A 223 -48.14 13.88 58.99
CA SER A 223 -47.49 12.99 58.02
C SER A 223 -46.31 13.71 57.38
N ILE A 224 -45.10 13.32 57.73
CA ILE A 224 -43.88 13.80 57.08
C ILE A 224 -43.55 12.82 55.93
N GLN A 225 -43.36 13.35 54.71
CA GLN A 225 -42.87 12.56 53.57
C GLN A 225 -41.34 12.51 53.62
N LEU A 226 -40.77 11.32 53.38
CA LEU A 226 -39.34 11.12 53.32
C LEU A 226 -38.87 11.39 51.88
N GLU A 227 -38.01 12.39 51.71
CA GLU A 227 -37.33 12.67 50.45
C GLU A 227 -35.89 12.15 50.50
N LEU A 228 -35.38 11.71 49.35
CA LEU A 228 -33.99 11.29 49.19
C LEU A 228 -33.06 12.49 49.38
N THR A 229 -31.88 12.26 49.95
CA THR A 229 -30.87 13.32 50.02
C THR A 229 -30.33 13.64 48.62
N GLU A 230 -29.78 14.84 48.44
CA GLU A 230 -29.16 15.25 47.17
C GLU A 230 -28.03 14.31 46.72
N THR A 231 -27.41 13.60 47.66
CA THR A 231 -26.36 12.62 47.34
C THR A 231 -26.94 11.27 46.96
N GLU A 232 -28.08 10.88 47.53
CA GLU A 232 -28.82 9.69 47.13
C GLU A 232 -29.44 9.84 45.73
N THR A 233 -29.98 11.03 45.40
CA THR A 233 -30.46 11.31 44.04
C THR A 233 -29.32 11.27 43.03
N CYS A 234 -28.18 11.89 43.34
CA CYS A 234 -26.96 11.85 42.52
C CYS A 234 -26.44 10.40 42.35
N ALA A 235 -26.50 9.57 43.39
CA ALA A 235 -26.13 8.16 43.31
C ALA A 235 -27.04 7.37 42.34
N LEU A 236 -28.34 7.65 42.35
CA LEU A 236 -29.31 7.03 41.44
C LEU A 236 -29.08 7.46 39.98
N GLU A 237 -28.80 8.73 39.74
CA GLU A 237 -28.49 9.26 38.40
C GLU A 237 -27.23 8.59 37.83
N ILE A 238 -26.18 8.46 38.64
CA ILE A 238 -24.95 7.76 38.28
C ILE A 238 -25.25 6.30 37.92
N LEU A 239 -25.97 5.57 38.78
CA LEU A 239 -26.37 4.18 38.52
C LEU A 239 -27.11 4.02 37.18
N GLN A 240 -28.06 4.91 36.89
CA GLN A 240 -28.80 4.90 35.62
C GLN A 240 -27.87 5.18 34.43
N SER A 241 -26.95 6.12 34.55
CA SER A 241 -25.97 6.44 33.50
C SER A 241 -25.01 5.28 33.19
N HIS A 242 -24.64 4.45 34.17
CA HIS A 242 -23.77 3.29 33.92
C HIS A 242 -24.49 2.13 33.23
N THR A 243 -25.78 1.93 33.53
CA THR A 243 -26.57 0.85 32.90
C THR A 243 -26.75 1.07 31.40
N SER A 244 -26.94 2.32 30.96
CA SER A 244 -27.06 2.66 29.54
C SER A 244 -25.75 2.48 28.79
N VAL A 245 -24.61 2.91 29.36
CA VAL A 245 -23.28 2.71 28.76
C VAL A 245 -22.93 1.22 28.65
N SER A 246 -23.25 0.41 29.67
CA SER A 246 -22.99 -1.03 29.65
C SER A 246 -23.78 -1.75 28.55
N SER A 247 -25.04 -1.37 28.33
CA SER A 247 -25.87 -1.95 27.27
C SER A 247 -25.37 -1.58 25.85
N SER A 248 -24.85 -0.37 25.67
CA SER A 248 -24.27 0.11 24.40
C SER A 248 -22.94 -0.61 24.06
N VAL A 249 -22.11 -0.84 25.07
CA VAL A 249 -20.86 -1.60 24.91
C VAL A 249 -21.14 -3.06 24.53
N GLN A 250 -22.13 -3.70 25.17
CA GLN A 250 -22.52 -5.08 24.83
C GLN A 250 -23.10 -5.23 23.41
N ALA A 251 -23.84 -4.23 22.93
CA ALA A 251 -24.31 -4.23 21.54
C ALA A 251 -23.13 -4.12 20.55
N SER A 252 -22.16 -3.27 20.86
CA SER A 252 -20.95 -3.09 20.05
C SER A 252 -20.08 -4.35 20.00
N THR A 253 -19.86 -5.04 21.12
CA THR A 253 -19.08 -6.30 21.17
C THR A 253 -19.72 -7.40 20.33
N ASN A 254 -21.03 -7.57 20.42
CA ASN A 254 -21.77 -8.55 19.61
C ASN A 254 -21.66 -8.26 18.10
N THR A 255 -21.43 -7.01 17.72
CA THR A 255 -21.27 -6.60 16.32
C THR A 255 -19.84 -6.87 15.83
N ILE A 256 -18.85 -6.68 16.70
CA ILE A 256 -17.43 -6.99 16.44
C ILE A 256 -17.24 -8.50 16.30
N ASP A 257 -17.83 -9.31 17.18
CA ASP A 257 -17.73 -10.77 17.14
C ASP A 257 -18.31 -11.35 15.83
N LYS A 258 -19.39 -10.75 15.31
CA LYS A 258 -19.93 -11.10 13.99
C LYS A 258 -18.94 -10.79 12.87
N LYS A 259 -18.33 -9.60 12.88
CA LYS A 259 -17.34 -9.21 11.86
C LYS A 259 -16.07 -10.05 11.91
N LEU A 260 -15.62 -10.47 13.10
CA LEU A 260 -14.49 -11.39 13.25
C LEU A 260 -14.79 -12.75 12.63
N ASN A 261 -15.98 -13.29 12.89
CA ASN A 261 -16.43 -14.54 12.26
C ASN A 261 -16.51 -14.42 10.71
N ASP A 262 -16.93 -13.27 10.19
CA ASP A 262 -16.96 -13.02 8.74
C ASP A 262 -15.55 -12.99 8.14
N ILE A 263 -14.58 -12.40 8.84
CA ILE A 263 -13.16 -12.38 8.41
C ILE A 263 -12.56 -13.79 8.40
N GLU A 264 -12.81 -14.59 9.45
CA GLU A 264 -12.36 -15.98 9.49
C GLU A 264 -12.96 -16.82 8.35
N GLN A 265 -14.23 -16.58 8.01
CA GLN A 265 -14.86 -17.23 6.85
C GLN A 265 -14.18 -16.85 5.54
N ILE A 266 -13.88 -15.56 5.34
CA ILE A 266 -13.18 -15.05 4.15
C ILE A 266 -11.77 -15.64 4.05
N GLU A 267 -11.01 -15.70 5.15
CA GLU A 267 -9.69 -16.35 5.16
C GLU A 267 -9.78 -17.83 4.81
N SER A 268 -10.80 -18.55 5.31
CA SER A 268 -11.04 -19.94 4.93
C SER A 268 -11.34 -20.08 3.43
N MET A 269 -12.10 -19.15 2.84
CA MET A 269 -12.40 -19.14 1.41
C MET A 269 -11.16 -18.84 0.56
N ILE A 270 -10.33 -17.89 0.97
CA ILE A 270 -9.05 -17.57 0.31
C ILE A 270 -8.11 -18.79 0.35
N ASN A 271 -8.04 -19.49 1.49
CA ASN A 271 -7.22 -20.69 1.62
C ASN A 271 -7.73 -21.83 0.73
N ARG A 272 -9.05 -21.99 0.58
CA ARG A 272 -9.64 -22.94 -0.38
C ARG A 272 -9.28 -22.57 -1.83
N LEU A 273 -9.32 -21.28 -2.18
CA LEU A 273 -8.96 -20.80 -3.53
C LEU A 273 -7.46 -21.01 -3.84
N LYS A 274 -6.58 -20.81 -2.86
CA LYS A 274 -5.14 -21.11 -3.00
C LYS A 274 -4.87 -22.60 -3.26
N LEU A 275 -5.62 -23.50 -2.61
CA LEU A 275 -5.55 -24.93 -2.88
C LEU A 275 -6.05 -25.31 -4.28
N VAL A 276 -7.05 -24.62 -4.81
CA VAL A 276 -7.56 -24.85 -6.18
C VAL A 276 -6.55 -24.40 -7.23
N SER A 277 -5.79 -23.32 -6.97
CA SER A 277 -4.73 -22.83 -7.87
C SER A 277 -3.50 -23.76 -7.92
N GLN A 278 -3.27 -24.59 -6.90
CA GLN A 278 -2.17 -25.57 -6.87
C GLN A 278 -2.46 -26.86 -7.67
N LYS A 279 -3.69 -27.07 -8.16
CA LYS A 279 -3.93 -28.10 -9.20
C LYS A 279 -3.40 -27.57 -10.53
N LYS A 280 -2.13 -27.88 -10.79
CA LYS A 280 -1.41 -27.79 -12.07
C LYS A 280 -2.28 -27.26 -13.21
N SER A 281 -2.13 -25.97 -13.51
CA SER A 281 -2.35 -25.49 -14.87
C SER A 281 -1.44 -26.31 -15.78
N HIS A 282 -2.00 -27.32 -16.44
CA HIS A 282 -1.30 -28.04 -17.48
C HIS A 282 -0.76 -27.02 -18.47
N GLU A 283 0.56 -27.02 -18.64
CA GLU A 283 1.28 -26.33 -19.71
C GLU A 283 0.61 -26.73 -21.04
N ARG A 284 -0.32 -25.90 -21.52
CA ARG A 284 -0.90 -26.04 -22.86
C ARG A 284 0.04 -25.37 -23.86
N PHE A 285 1.15 -26.03 -24.14
CA PHE A 285 1.86 -25.84 -25.39
C PHE A 285 2.23 -27.22 -25.94
N HIS A 286 1.43 -27.69 -26.89
CA HIS A 286 1.78 -28.85 -27.73
C HIS A 286 1.86 -28.36 -29.19
N PRO A 287 2.99 -28.53 -29.90
CA PRO A 287 3.20 -27.90 -31.22
C PRO A 287 2.42 -28.54 -32.38
N THR A 288 1.56 -29.54 -32.14
CA THR A 288 1.04 -30.43 -33.20
C THR A 288 -0.42 -30.87 -33.06
N THR A 289 -1.21 -30.28 -32.16
CA THR A 289 -2.65 -30.61 -32.05
C THR A 289 -3.51 -29.70 -32.92
N ARG A 290 -4.13 -30.28 -33.97
CA ARG A 290 -5.25 -29.64 -34.70
C ARG A 290 -6.40 -29.38 -33.71
N TYR A 291 -6.78 -28.13 -33.55
CA TYR A 291 -7.80 -27.71 -32.59
C TYR A 291 -9.20 -28.06 -33.10
N GLU A 292 -9.79 -29.16 -32.62
CA GLU A 292 -11.23 -29.44 -32.80
C GLU A 292 -12.11 -28.78 -31.72
N ASN A 293 -11.52 -28.22 -30.65
CA ASN A 293 -12.26 -27.60 -29.55
C ASN A 293 -11.62 -26.27 -29.12
N LEU A 294 -12.01 -25.18 -29.78
CA LEU A 294 -11.72 -23.81 -29.33
C LEU A 294 -12.69 -23.42 -28.21
N THR A 295 -12.20 -23.31 -26.97
CA THR A 295 -12.95 -22.70 -25.87
C THR A 295 -12.56 -21.23 -25.75
N LEU A 296 -13.48 -20.34 -26.11
CA LEU A 296 -13.31 -18.89 -25.98
C LEU A 296 -13.93 -18.42 -24.65
N ASN A 297 -13.11 -17.91 -23.74
CA ASN A 297 -13.58 -17.26 -22.52
C ASN A 297 -13.65 -15.74 -22.76
N CYS A 298 -14.86 -15.20 -22.91
CA CYS A 298 -15.08 -13.75 -22.89
C CYS A 298 -15.84 -13.32 -21.63
N CYS A 299 -15.60 -12.09 -21.19
CA CYS A 299 -16.41 -11.46 -20.15
C CYS A 299 -17.79 -11.09 -20.71
N ARG A 300 -18.71 -10.68 -19.83
CA ARG A 300 -20.10 -10.35 -20.20
C ARG A 300 -20.24 -9.14 -21.12
N ASP A 301 -19.17 -8.36 -21.29
CA ASP A 301 -19.17 -7.09 -22.03
C ASP A 301 -18.48 -7.18 -23.39
N CYS A 302 -18.06 -8.38 -23.82
CA CYS A 302 -17.50 -8.58 -25.15
C CYS A 302 -18.60 -8.62 -26.22
N SER A 303 -18.52 -7.74 -27.22
CA SER A 303 -19.33 -7.80 -28.45
C SER A 303 -18.46 -7.58 -29.68
N GLY A 304 -18.55 -8.45 -30.67
CA GLY A 304 -17.80 -8.33 -31.94
C GLY A 304 -17.71 -9.67 -32.68
N GLU A 305 -17.48 -9.61 -33.99
CA GLU A 305 -17.26 -10.81 -34.81
C GLU A 305 -15.85 -11.38 -34.59
N ILE A 306 -15.78 -12.69 -34.42
CA ILE A 306 -14.51 -13.42 -34.22
C ILE A 306 -14.10 -14.03 -35.55
N TYR A 307 -12.99 -13.54 -36.10
CA TYR A 307 -12.39 -14.10 -37.32
C TYR A 307 -11.36 -15.16 -36.93
N ILE A 308 -11.59 -16.40 -37.34
CA ILE A 308 -10.62 -17.50 -37.22
C ILE A 308 -9.83 -17.53 -38.52
N VAL A 309 -8.51 -17.28 -38.46
CA VAL A 309 -7.58 -17.39 -39.59
C VAL A 309 -6.80 -18.70 -39.49
#